data_AF-A8G324-F1
#
_entry.id   AF-A8G324-F1
#
_cell.length_a   1.000
_cell.length_b   1.000
_cell.length_c   1.000
_cell.angle_alpha   90.00
_cell.angle_beta   90.00
_cell.angle_gamma   90.00
#
_symmetry.space_group_name_H-M   'P 1'
#
loop_
_entity.id
_entity.type
_entity.pdbx_description
1 polymer ?
#
loop_
_entity_poly.entity_id
_entity_poly.type
_entity_poly.pdbx_seq_one_letter_code
_entity_poly.pdbx_strand_id
1 'polypeptide(L)' 'MNQERYKEEYEEGSELLWPSDKEDKITRQFYKDLSHLSKNMNYSKKKKLGFFEQLIKIIKVQGWDN' A
#
# COMPACT_ATOMS: atom_id res chain seq x y z
N MET A 1 -16.68 -14.83 20.58
CA MET A 1 -15.34 -15.01 21.18
C MET A 1 -15.40 -14.29 22.53
N ASN A 2 -15.18 -14.98 23.65
CA ASN A 2 -15.33 -14.40 24.99
C ASN A 2 -14.19 -13.41 25.27
N GLN A 3 -14.33 -12.18 24.78
CA GLN A 3 -13.38 -11.08 25.00
C GLN A 3 -13.26 -10.71 26.48
N GLU A 4 -14.33 -10.92 27.25
CA GLU A 4 -14.38 -10.55 28.68
C GLU A 4 -13.38 -11.34 29.54
N ARG A 5 -13.21 -12.64 29.29
CA ARG A 5 -12.28 -13.50 30.05
C ARG A 5 -10.80 -13.14 29.85
N TYR A 6 -10.43 -12.70 28.66
CA TYR A 6 -9.03 -12.37 28.35
C TYR A 6 -8.62 -10.99 28.82
N LYS A 7 -9.59 -10.08 28.98
CA LYS A 7 -9.35 -8.71 29.48
C LYS A 7 -9.02 -8.71 30.97
N GLU A 8 -9.59 -9.66 31.72
CA GLU A 8 -9.40 -9.83 33.17
C GLU A 8 -8.02 -10.40 33.54
N GLU A 9 -7.40 -11.18 32.65
CA GLU A 9 -6.13 -11.89 32.91
C GLU A 9 -4.89 -11.09 32.42
N TYR A 10 -5.07 -10.16 31.48
CA TYR A 10 -4.01 -9.36 30.85
C TYR A 10 -4.47 -7.90 30.64
N GLU A 11 -4.65 -7.18 31.75
CA GLU A 11 -5.18 -5.81 31.76
C GLU A 11 -4.28 -4.81 30.99
N GLU A 12 -2.95 -4.92 31.12
CA GLU A 12 -1.98 -3.95 30.56
C GLU A 12 -1.58 -4.17 29.08
N GLY A 13 -2.18 -5.12 28.37
CA GLY A 13 -1.82 -5.41 26.96
C GLY A 13 -2.90 -6.03 26.10
N SER A 14 -4.06 -6.38 26.68
CA SER A 14 -5.18 -6.94 25.94
C SER A 14 -5.74 -5.97 24.90
N GLU A 15 -5.70 -4.66 25.16
CA GLU A 15 -6.10 -3.62 24.19
C GLU A 15 -5.24 -3.63 22.92
N LEU A 16 -3.98 -4.05 23.05
CA LEU A 16 -3.02 -4.12 21.95
C LEU A 16 -3.23 -5.36 21.08
N LEU A 17 -3.64 -6.48 21.70
CA LEU A 17 -3.88 -7.74 21.02
C LEU A 17 -5.32 -7.87 20.48
N TRP A 18 -6.28 -7.26 21.16
CA TRP A 18 -7.70 -7.19 20.79
C TRP A 18 -8.17 -5.74 20.75
N PRO A 19 -7.80 -5.00 19.68
CA PRO A 19 -8.28 -3.64 19.49
C PRO A 19 -9.81 -3.62 19.39
N SER A 20 -10.42 -2.53 19.83
CA SER A 20 -11.87 -2.35 19.71
C SER A 20 -12.31 -2.35 18.24
N ASP A 21 -13.59 -2.64 17.96
CA ASP A 21 -14.14 -2.59 16.59
C ASP A 21 -13.87 -1.25 15.87
N LYS A 22 -13.77 -0.17 16.64
CA LYS A 22 -13.43 1.17 16.13
C LYS A 22 -11.97 1.26 15.71
N GLU A 23 -11.06 0.76 16.54
CA GLU A 23 -9.62 0.76 16.27
C GLU A 23 -9.25 -0.24 15.17
N ASP A 24 -9.90 -1.40 15.12
CA ASP A 24 -9.73 -2.38 14.05
C ASP A 24 -10.14 -1.77 12.69
N LYS A 25 -11.29 -1.09 12.63
CA LYS A 25 -11.74 -0.38 11.42
C LYS A 25 -10.73 0.67 10.95
N ILE A 26 -10.20 1.48 11.87
CA ILE A 26 -9.21 2.51 11.55
C ILE A 26 -7.92 1.87 11.03
N THR A 27 -7.41 0.86 11.72
CA THR A 27 -6.16 0.16 11.39
C THR A 27 -6.27 -0.54 10.04
N ARG A 28 -7.38 -1.23 9.81
CA ARG A 28 -7.65 -1.95 8.56
C ARG A 28 -7.83 -1.00 7.37
N GLN A 29 -8.46 0.16 7.58
CA GLN A 29 -8.57 1.19 6.56
C GLN A 29 -7.20 1.82 6.26
N PHE A 30 -6.40 2.13 7.27
CA PHE A 30 -5.04 2.65 7.12
C PHE A 30 -4.15 1.72 6.27
N TYR A 31 -4.13 0.42 6.57
CA TYR A 31 -3.37 -0.54 5.76
C TYR A 31 -3.90 -0.69 4.33
N LYS A 32 -5.23 -0.60 4.14
CA LYS A 32 -5.85 -0.65 2.82
C LYS A 32 -5.45 0.56 1.96
N ASP A 33 -5.42 1.74 2.56
CA ASP A 33 -5.02 2.97 1.86
C ASP A 33 -3.53 2.94 1.50
N LEU A 34 -2.66 2.45 2.37
CA LEU A 34 -1.25 2.21 2.04
C LEU A 34 -1.07 1.21 0.89
N SER A 35 -1.86 0.13 0.88
CA SER A 35 -1.83 -0.86 -0.19
C SER A 35 -2.25 -0.27 -1.54
N HIS A 36 -3.31 0.54 -1.55
CA HIS A 36 -3.76 1.25 -2.75
C HIS A 36 -2.73 2.28 -3.22
N LEU A 37 -2.14 3.05 -2.31
CA LEU A 37 -1.09 4.02 -2.63
C LEU A 37 0.12 3.33 -3.26
N SER A 38 0.59 2.23 -2.65
CA SER A 38 1.69 1.39 -3.16
C SER A 38 1.41 0.85 -4.56
N LYS A 39 0.21 0.30 -4.79
CA LYS A 39 -0.19 -0.22 -6.11
C LYS A 39 -0.23 0.87 -7.17
N ASN A 40 -0.78 2.04 -6.84
CA ASN A 40 -0.86 3.16 -7.76
C ASN A 40 0.52 3.76 -8.08
N MET A 41 1.42 3.79 -7.09
CA MET A 41 2.80 4.27 -7.28
C MET A 41 3.62 3.32 -8.17
N ASN A 42 3.47 2.01 -7.98
CA ASN A 42 4.10 1.00 -8.83
C ASN A 42 3.53 0.98 -10.26
N TYR A 43 2.20 1.17 -10.41
CA TYR A 43 1.56 1.30 -11.71
C TYR A 43 2.04 2.57 -12.45
N SER A 44 2.11 3.70 -11.75
CA SER A 44 2.65 4.96 -12.26
C SER A 44 4.12 4.82 -12.71
N LYS A 45 4.96 4.16 -11.90
CA LYS A 45 6.38 3.93 -12.23
C LYS A 45 6.55 3.06 -13.48
N LYS A 46 5.78 1.96 -13.62
CA LYS A 46 5.79 1.12 -14.83
C LYS A 46 5.31 1.88 -16.07
N LYS A 47 4.23 2.66 -15.95
CA LYS A 47 3.69 3.44 -17.06
C LYS A 47 4.67 4.52 -17.51
N LYS A 48 5.33 5.20 -16.56
CA LYS A 48 6.38 6.19 -16.83
C LYS A 48 7.56 5.58 -17.58
N LEU A 49 8.04 4.40 -17.16
CA LEU A 49 9.11 3.66 -17.86
C LEU A 49 8.77 3.38 -19.33
N GLY A 50 7.57 2.89 -19.62
CA GLY A 50 7.14 2.60 -21.00
C GLY A 50 7.11 3.84 -21.91
N PHE A 51 6.73 5.01 -21.40
CA PHE A 51 6.78 6.26 -22.16
C PHE A 51 8.23 6.73 -22.44
N PHE A 52 9.14 6.58 -21.48
CA PHE A 52 10.55 6.92 -21.69
C PHE A 52 11.22 5.98 -22.71
N GLU A 53 10.91 4.68 -22.68
CA GLU A 53 11.40 3.74 -23.69
C GLU A 53 10.90 4.09 -25.10
N GLN A 54 9.63 4.46 -25.24
CA GLN A 54 9.06 4.91 -26.52
C GLN A 54 9.73 6.21 -27.02
N LEU A 55 9.95 7.19 -26.14
CA LEU A 55 10.65 8.44 -26.47
C LEU A 55 12.09 8.19 -26.92
N ILE A 56 12.84 7.36 -26.20
CA ILE A 56 14.22 6.98 -26.56
C ILE A 56 14.25 6.28 -27.92
N LYS A 57 13.25 5.44 -28.21
CA LYS A 57 13.14 4.75 -29.50
C LYS A 57 12.93 5.73 -30.66
N ILE A 58 12.08 6.74 -30.48
CA ILE A 58 11.83 7.79 -31.49
C ILE A 58 13.10 8.62 -31.74
N ILE A 59 13.79 9.04 -30.67
CA ILE A 59 15.03 9.82 -30.79
C ILE A 59 16.13 9.02 -31.50
N LYS A 60 16.27 7.71 -31.21
CA LYS A 60 17.23 6.84 -31.90
C LYS A 60 16.91 6.64 -33.38
N VAL A 61 15.64 6.59 -33.75
CA VAL A 61 15.22 6.46 -35.15
C VAL A 61 15.54 7.73 -35.93
N GLN A 62 15.29 8.91 -35.37
CA GLN A 62 15.62 10.19 -36.02
C GLN A 62 17.13 10.47 -36.09
N GLY A 63 17.93 9.89 -35.21
CA GLY A 63 19.39 10.05 -35.22
C GLY A 63 20.15 9.11 -36.18
N TRP A 64 19.47 8.14 -36.82
CA TRP A 64 20.09 7.20 -37.78
C TRP A 64 19.96 7.67 -39.23
N ASP A 65 19.07 8.62 -39.53
CA ASP A 65 18.83 9.14 -40.88
C ASP A 65 19.72 10.36 -41.23
N ASN A 66 20.86 10.57 -40.55
CA ASN A 66 21.80 11.66 -40.83
C ASN A 66 23.25 11.17 -40.93
#